data_AF-A0A1M6GMK0-F1
#
_entry.id   AF-A0A1M6GMK0-F1
#
_cell.length_a   1.000
_cell.length_b   1.000
_cell.length_c   1.000
_cell.angle_alpha   90.00
_cell.angle_beta   90.00
_cell.angle_gamma   90.00
#
_symmetry.space_group_name_H-M   'P 1'
#
loop_
_entity.id
_entity.type
_entity.pdbx_description
1 polymer ?
#
loop_
_entity_poly.entity_id
_entity_poly.type
_entity_poly.pdbx_seq_one_letter_code
_entity_poly.pdbx_strand_id
1 'polypeptide(L)'
;MEIEKEMQKLLEMIFEAEKMYFEAAQEVQLVEFTRFLNFQSSKRNKFANEIVEVLTSHNMVATMLYIEKGIRSENQETSLLGREKYIHLMIKCLNFDGELIDTITELLNKPSLSIEIAEVITRVMTFLIFQHVRGAEMIKRLNKEREINIKESKIVRLQSY
;
A
#
# COMPACT_ATOMS: atom_id res chain seq x y z
N MET A 1 16.93 22.63 3.49
CA MET A 1 15.67 23.24 3.98
C MET A 1 14.44 22.85 3.16
N GLU A 2 14.37 23.04 1.82
CA GLU A 2 13.16 22.64 1.06
C GLU A 2 13.12 21.13 0.76
N ILE A 3 14.18 20.58 0.15
CA ILE A 3 14.31 19.12 -0.11
C ILE A 3 14.16 18.31 1.17
N GLU A 4 14.77 18.77 2.26
CA GLU A 4 14.68 18.13 3.56
C GLU A 4 13.22 17.96 4.01
N LYS A 5 12.41 19.03 3.95
CA LYS A 5 10.99 18.97 4.33
C LYS A 5 10.21 18.01 3.46
N GLU A 6 10.49 17.97 2.17
CA GLU A 6 9.80 17.06 1.24
C GLU A 6 10.22 15.61 1.42
N MET A 7 11.49 15.37 1.77
CA MET A 7 11.96 14.05 2.14
C MET A 7 11.36 13.57 3.47
N GLN A 8 11.17 14.46 4.45
CA GLN A 8 10.42 14.12 5.67
C GLN A 8 8.96 13.79 5.33
N LYS A 9 8.30 14.59 4.50
CA LYS A 9 6.93 14.32 4.03
C LYS A 9 6.85 12.95 3.33
N LEU A 10 7.81 12.66 2.45
CA LEU A 10 7.86 11.37 1.76
C LEU A 10 8.05 10.20 2.76
N LEU A 11 8.93 10.37 3.74
CA LEU A 11 9.16 9.38 4.79
C LEU A 11 7.89 9.11 5.61
N GLU A 12 7.20 10.16 6.04
CA GLU A 12 5.92 10.09 6.75
C GLU A 12 4.86 9.36 5.92
N MET A 13 4.75 9.69 4.63
CA MET A 13 3.82 9.01 3.73
C MET A 13 4.15 7.51 3.57
N ILE A 14 5.44 7.14 3.48
CA ILE A 14 5.82 5.73 3.34
C ILE A 14 5.50 4.95 4.63
N PHE A 15 5.71 5.54 5.80
CA PHE A 15 5.28 4.97 7.06
C PHE A 15 3.75 4.83 7.15
N GLU A 16 3.00 5.84 6.74
CA GLU A 16 1.53 5.75 6.73
C GLU A 16 1.06 4.65 5.77
N ALA A 17 1.65 4.53 4.58
CA ALA A 17 1.39 3.42 3.68
C ALA A 17 1.72 2.07 4.33
N GLU A 18 2.87 1.93 4.99
CA GLU A 18 3.24 0.71 5.73
C GLU A 18 2.14 0.27 6.70
N LYS A 19 1.61 1.22 7.47
CA LYS A 19 0.53 1.00 8.43
C LYS A 19 -0.77 0.64 7.74
N MET A 20 -1.20 1.41 6.74
CA MET A 20 -2.43 1.13 5.98
C MET A 20 -2.43 -0.28 5.39
N TYR A 21 -1.31 -0.71 4.81
CA TYR A 21 -1.16 -2.05 4.26
C TYR A 21 -1.19 -3.13 5.34
N PHE A 22 -0.56 -2.88 6.49
CA PHE A 22 -0.58 -3.82 7.62
C PHE A 22 -1.99 -3.99 8.18
N GLU A 23 -2.69 -2.88 8.45
CA GLU A 23 -4.03 -2.88 9.04
C GLU A 23 -5.05 -3.51 8.08
N ALA A 24 -4.96 -3.20 6.78
CA ALA A 24 -5.77 -3.87 5.77
C ALA A 24 -5.52 -5.40 5.76
N ALA A 25 -4.28 -5.85 5.96
CA ALA A 25 -3.97 -7.28 6.04
C ALA A 25 -4.61 -7.97 7.26
N GLN A 26 -4.82 -7.25 8.37
CA GLN A 26 -5.51 -7.77 9.56
C GLN A 26 -7.04 -7.87 9.38
N GLU A 27 -7.58 -7.14 8.41
CA GLU A 27 -9.02 -7.12 8.12
C GLU A 27 -9.44 -8.13 7.05
N VAL A 28 -8.57 -8.40 6.08
CA VAL A 28 -8.89 -9.26 4.94
C VAL A 28 -8.74 -10.74 5.31
N GLN A 29 -9.74 -11.56 4.97
CA GLN A 29 -9.71 -13.01 5.20
C GLN A 29 -9.31 -13.82 3.95
N LEU A 30 -9.16 -13.17 2.80
CA LEU A 30 -8.67 -13.81 1.58
C LEU A 30 -7.14 -13.97 1.68
N VAL A 31 -6.67 -15.23 1.68
CA VAL A 31 -5.24 -15.57 1.86
C VAL A 31 -4.35 -14.83 0.85
N GLU A 32 -4.77 -14.75 -0.41
CA GLU A 32 -4.01 -14.08 -1.46
C GLU A 32 -3.84 -12.57 -1.18
N PHE A 33 -4.92 -11.90 -0.80
CA PHE A 33 -4.90 -10.47 -0.43
C PHE A 33 -4.07 -10.25 0.83
N THR A 34 -4.24 -11.09 1.84
CA THR A 34 -3.48 -11.01 3.10
C THR A 34 -1.98 -11.11 2.84
N ARG A 35 -1.55 -12.07 2.01
CA ARG A 35 -0.14 -12.23 1.61
C ARG A 35 0.37 -11.02 0.85
N PHE A 36 -0.41 -10.51 -0.10
CA PHE A 36 -0.06 -9.30 -0.84
C PHE A 36 0.12 -8.11 0.09
N LEU A 37 -0.87 -7.81 0.93
CA LEU A 37 -0.89 -6.65 1.81
C LEU A 37 0.24 -6.71 2.86
N ASN A 38 0.50 -7.87 3.46
CA ASN A 38 1.64 -8.05 4.37
C ASN A 38 2.98 -7.85 3.66
N PHE A 39 3.17 -8.41 2.47
CA PHE A 39 4.37 -8.18 1.67
C PHE A 39 4.54 -6.69 1.35
N GLN A 40 3.46 -6.01 1.00
CA GLN A 40 3.47 -4.57 0.74
C GLN A 40 3.92 -3.78 1.98
N SER A 41 3.36 -4.07 3.15
CA SER A 41 3.76 -3.42 4.41
C SER A 41 5.26 -3.62 4.71
N SER A 42 5.76 -4.87 4.67
CA SER A 42 7.19 -5.14 4.91
C SER A 42 8.11 -4.42 3.93
N LYS A 43 7.70 -4.24 2.67
CA LYS A 43 8.48 -3.48 1.69
C LYS A 43 8.50 -1.99 1.98
N ARG A 44 7.38 -1.37 2.41
CA ARG A 44 7.38 0.05 2.81
C ARG A 44 8.27 0.28 4.03
N ASN A 45 8.25 -0.62 5.01
CA ASN A 45 9.16 -0.53 6.14
C ASN A 45 10.64 -0.49 5.70
N LYS A 46 10.99 -1.38 4.77
CA LYS A 46 12.34 -1.40 4.19
C LYS A 46 12.67 -0.07 3.50
N PHE A 47 11.75 0.46 2.69
CA PHE A 47 11.97 1.74 2.01
C PHE A 47 12.06 2.93 2.97
N ALA A 48 11.28 2.94 4.04
CA ALA A 48 11.38 3.96 5.09
C ALA A 48 12.79 3.96 5.70
N ASN A 49 13.32 2.79 6.03
CA ASN A 49 14.69 2.66 6.55
C ASN A 49 15.75 3.11 5.52
N GLU A 50 15.61 2.72 4.24
CA GLU A 50 16.52 3.18 3.18
C GLU A 50 16.49 4.72 3.03
N ILE A 51 15.33 5.36 3.19
CA ILE A 51 15.21 6.81 3.17
C ILE A 51 15.83 7.46 4.41
N VAL A 52 15.63 6.88 5.59
CA VAL A 52 16.28 7.34 6.83
C VAL A 52 17.81 7.30 6.71
N GLU A 53 18.35 6.22 6.13
CA GLU A 53 19.78 6.07 5.88
C GLU A 53 20.31 7.19 4.95
N VAL A 54 19.60 7.48 3.86
CA VAL A 54 19.98 8.55 2.94
C VAL A 54 19.83 9.94 3.56
N LEU A 55 18.78 10.19 4.34
CA LEU A 55 18.64 11.45 5.09
C LEU A 55 19.85 11.66 6.01
N THR A 56 20.22 10.61 6.75
CA THR A 56 21.36 10.62 7.66
C THR A 56 22.68 10.88 6.93
N SER A 57 22.89 10.26 5.77
CA SER A 57 24.11 10.47 4.97
C SER A 57 24.26 11.91 4.45
N HIS A 58 23.16 12.66 4.41
CA HIS A 58 23.12 14.08 4.03
C HIS A 58 23.06 15.03 5.23
N ASN A 59 23.36 14.54 6.44
CA ASN A 59 23.26 15.28 7.70
C ASN A 59 21.86 15.83 7.99
N MET A 60 20.82 15.17 7.47
CA MET A 60 19.42 15.46 7.79
C MET A 60 18.93 14.49 8.85
N VAL A 61 18.19 14.99 9.85
CA VAL A 61 17.65 14.17 10.93
C VAL A 61 16.24 13.74 10.55
N ALA A 62 15.98 12.44 10.45
CA ALA A 62 14.64 11.91 10.24
C ALA A 62 13.73 12.27 11.43
N THR A 63 12.56 12.85 11.15
CA THR A 63 11.56 13.20 12.18
C THR A 63 10.80 11.97 12.69
N MET A 64 10.81 10.90 11.92
CA MET A 64 10.08 9.66 12.18
C MET A 64 10.98 8.45 11.90
N LEU A 65 10.98 7.49 12.81
CA LEU A 65 11.78 6.25 12.70
C LEU A 65 10.93 4.98 12.73
N TYR A 66 9.68 5.09 13.14
CA TYR A 66 8.72 3.99 13.17
C TYR A 66 7.30 4.53 13.14
N ILE A 67 6.36 3.67 12.77
CA ILE A 67 4.92 3.92 12.91
C ILE A 67 4.28 2.87 13.81
N GLU A 68 3.43 3.33 14.73
CA GLU A 68 2.61 2.42 15.51
C GLU A 68 1.50 1.84 14.62
N LYS A 69 1.40 0.51 14.64
CA LYS A 69 0.41 -0.25 13.88
C LYS A 69 -0.68 -0.72 14.83
N GLY A 70 -1.94 -0.52 14.47
CA GLY A 70 -3.04 -1.07 15.26
C GLY A 70 -2.96 -2.60 15.30
N ILE A 71 -2.98 -3.18 16.50
CA ILE A 71 -3.17 -4.62 16.69
C ILE A 71 -4.67 -4.86 16.85
N ARG A 72 -5.23 -5.73 16.01
CA ARG A 72 -6.61 -6.16 16.17
C ARG A 72 -6.71 -7.06 17.40
N SER A 73 -7.56 -6.70 18.35
CA SER A 73 -7.85 -7.53 19.53
C SER A 73 -8.40 -8.89 19.10
N GLU A 74 -7.86 -9.99 19.65
CA GLU A 74 -8.32 -11.37 19.41
C GLU A 74 -9.82 -11.57 19.71
N ASN A 75 -10.42 -10.67 20.50
CA ASN A 75 -11.82 -10.72 20.91
C ASN A 75 -12.78 -10.00 19.95
N GLN A 76 -12.29 -9.35 18.89
CA GLN A 76 -13.18 -8.80 17.86
C GLN A 76 -13.60 -9.92 16.92
N GLU A 77 -14.80 -10.45 17.14
CA GLU A 77 -15.48 -11.31 16.17
C GLU A 77 -15.33 -10.69 14.78
N THR A 78 -14.63 -11.41 13.90
CA THR A 78 -14.64 -11.08 12.49
C THR A 78 -16.06 -11.38 12.01
N SER A 79 -16.92 -10.36 12.00
CA SER A 79 -18.02 -10.39 11.05
C SER A 79 -17.39 -10.74 9.70
N LEU A 80 -17.93 -11.75 9.01
CA LEU A 80 -17.48 -12.12 7.67
C LEU A 80 -17.60 -10.88 6.79
N LEU A 81 -16.50 -10.13 6.68
CA LEU A 81 -16.49 -8.91 5.91
C LEU A 81 -16.74 -9.32 4.46
N GLY A 82 -17.72 -8.66 3.83
CA GLY A 82 -18.04 -8.96 2.44
C GLY A 82 -16.84 -8.68 1.54
N ARG A 83 -16.73 -9.45 0.44
CA ARG A 83 -15.67 -9.26 -0.59
C ARG A 83 -15.54 -7.80 -1.05
N GLU A 84 -16.63 -7.04 -1.02
CA GLU A 84 -16.65 -5.59 -1.32
C GLU A 84 -15.75 -4.78 -0.40
N LYS A 85 -15.74 -5.07 0.91
CA LYS A 85 -14.89 -4.36 1.85
C LYS A 85 -13.41 -4.65 1.59
N TYR A 86 -13.05 -5.89 1.22
CA TYR A 86 -11.67 -6.23 0.86
C TYR A 86 -11.19 -5.47 -0.37
N ILE A 87 -12.06 -5.33 -1.37
CA ILE A 87 -11.77 -4.50 -2.55
C ILE A 87 -11.59 -3.04 -2.14
N HIS A 88 -12.48 -2.50 -1.30
CA HIS A 88 -12.39 -1.12 -0.83
C HIS A 88 -11.08 -0.85 -0.08
N LEU A 89 -10.66 -1.75 0.82
CA LEU A 89 -9.38 -1.65 1.53
C LEU A 89 -8.19 -1.66 0.56
N MET A 90 -8.21 -2.55 -0.44
CA MET A 90 -7.16 -2.61 -1.46
C MET A 90 -7.11 -1.32 -2.28
N ILE A 91 -8.25 -0.81 -2.76
CA ILE A 91 -8.34 0.46 -3.51
C ILE A 91 -7.81 1.61 -2.68
N LYS A 92 -8.16 1.69 -1.39
CA LYS A 92 -7.66 2.73 -0.48
C LYS A 92 -6.12 2.72 -0.42
N CYS A 93 -5.51 1.55 -0.29
CA CYS A 93 -4.05 1.42 -0.28
C CYS A 93 -3.41 1.81 -1.63
N LEU A 94 -4.00 1.37 -2.74
CA LEU A 94 -3.50 1.67 -4.08
C LEU A 94 -3.63 3.14 -4.46
N ASN A 95 -4.69 3.81 -4.03
CA ASN A 95 -4.87 5.26 -4.24
C ASN A 95 -3.81 6.05 -3.47
N PHE A 96 -3.53 5.66 -2.23
CA PHE A 96 -2.48 6.29 -1.43
C PHE A 96 -1.08 6.07 -2.05
N ASP A 97 -0.81 4.89 -2.62
CA ASP A 97 0.40 4.69 -3.42
C ASP A 97 0.46 5.63 -4.65
N GLY A 98 -0.68 6.01 -5.22
CA GLY A 98 -0.76 7.02 -6.28
C GLY A 98 -0.29 8.39 -5.81
N GLU A 99 -0.77 8.85 -4.65
CA GLU A 99 -0.33 10.12 -4.03
C GLU A 99 1.18 10.11 -3.71
N LEU A 100 1.70 8.95 -3.29
CA LEU A 100 3.14 8.73 -3.10
C LEU A 100 3.92 8.85 -4.41
N ILE A 101 3.43 8.25 -5.50
CA ILE A 101 4.05 8.34 -6.83
C ILE A 101 4.10 9.80 -7.30
N ASP A 102 3.00 10.54 -7.13
CA ASP A 102 2.94 11.95 -7.50
C ASP A 102 3.97 12.78 -6.70
N THR A 103 4.05 12.56 -5.39
CA THR A 103 5.04 13.21 -4.51
C THR A 103 6.48 12.89 -4.92
N ILE A 104 6.78 11.63 -5.25
CA ILE A 104 8.13 11.24 -5.73
C ILE A 104 8.42 11.87 -7.09
N THR A 105 7.43 11.94 -7.98
CA THR A 105 7.57 12.56 -9.30
C THR A 105 7.92 14.04 -9.17
N GLU A 106 7.24 14.78 -8.28
CA GLU A 106 7.55 16.17 -7.98
C GLU A 106 8.99 16.34 -7.46
N LEU A 107 9.43 15.47 -6.54
CA LEU A 107 10.79 15.46 -6.00
C LEU A 107 11.85 15.21 -7.09
N LEU A 108 11.63 14.21 -7.96
CA LEU A 108 12.56 13.83 -9.02
C LEU A 108 12.72 14.94 -10.08
N ASN A 109 11.75 15.84 -10.23
CA ASN A 109 11.85 16.98 -11.13
C ASN A 109 12.70 18.13 -10.58
N LYS A 110 13.20 18.04 -9.34
CA LYS A 110 13.99 19.11 -8.74
C LYS A 110 15.45 19.06 -9.20
N PRO A 111 16.00 20.15 -9.76
CA PRO A 111 17.36 20.17 -10.30
C PRO A 111 18.45 20.05 -9.23
N SER A 112 18.12 20.29 -7.96
CA SER A 112 19.05 20.23 -6.82
C SER A 112 19.00 18.90 -6.06
N LEU A 113 18.29 17.89 -6.58
CA LEU A 113 18.20 16.58 -5.94
C LEU A 113 19.53 15.81 -6.10
N SER A 114 20.10 15.33 -5.00
CA SER A 114 21.29 14.48 -5.03
C SER A 114 20.99 13.16 -5.75
N ILE A 115 22.00 12.61 -6.43
CA ILE A 115 21.88 11.34 -7.17
C ILE A 115 21.50 10.20 -6.23
N GLU A 116 22.05 10.19 -5.01
CA GLU A 116 21.81 9.18 -3.99
C GLU A 116 20.34 9.16 -3.53
N ILE A 117 19.76 10.33 -3.26
CA ILE A 117 18.32 10.46 -2.99
C ILE A 117 17.49 10.00 -4.20
N ALA A 118 17.85 10.48 -5.40
CA ALA A 118 17.15 10.16 -6.63
C ALA A 118 17.10 8.64 -6.89
N GLU A 119 18.20 7.93 -6.64
CA GLU A 119 18.30 6.48 -6.79
C GLU A 119 17.33 5.75 -5.85
N VAL A 120 17.31 6.11 -4.56
CA VAL A 120 16.41 5.48 -3.58
C VAL A 120 14.96 5.73 -3.95
N ILE A 121 14.55 6.98 -4.18
CA ILE A 121 13.14 7.29 -4.45
C ILE A 121 12.66 6.75 -5.81
N THR A 122 13.56 6.63 -6.79
CA THR A 122 13.24 5.96 -8.08
C THR A 122 12.95 4.47 -7.88
N ARG A 123 13.71 3.78 -7.02
CA ARG A 123 13.45 2.36 -6.69
C ARG A 123 12.11 2.20 -5.98
N VAL A 124 11.79 3.11 -5.07
CA VAL A 124 10.47 3.17 -4.41
C VAL A 124 9.36 3.35 -5.45
N MET A 125 9.42 4.40 -6.26
CA MET A 125 8.41 4.71 -7.28
C MET A 125 8.20 3.55 -8.26
N THR A 126 9.29 2.97 -8.78
CA THR A 126 9.24 1.82 -9.68
C THR A 126 8.50 0.66 -9.04
N PHE A 127 8.83 0.35 -7.78
CA PHE A 127 8.13 -0.68 -7.04
C PHE A 127 6.63 -0.36 -6.92
N LEU A 128 6.27 0.86 -6.51
CA LEU A 128 4.86 1.28 -6.35
C LEU A 128 4.06 1.10 -7.65
N ILE A 129 4.61 1.53 -8.79
CA ILE A 129 3.97 1.37 -10.12
C ILE A 129 3.67 -0.11 -10.41
N PHE A 130 4.64 -1.01 -10.22
CA PHE A 130 4.43 -2.45 -10.46
C PHE A 130 3.41 -3.05 -9.49
N GLN A 131 3.40 -2.63 -8.23
CA GLN A 131 2.45 -3.14 -7.25
C GLN A 131 1.03 -2.60 -7.51
N HIS A 132 0.90 -1.39 -8.06
CA HIS A 132 -0.38 -0.82 -8.46
C HIS A 132 -1.04 -1.66 -9.55
N VAL A 133 -0.29 -2.03 -10.60
CA VAL A 133 -0.77 -2.94 -11.65
C VAL A 133 -1.20 -4.28 -11.06
N ARG A 134 -0.35 -4.89 -10.22
CA ARG A 134 -0.63 -6.18 -9.60
C ARG A 134 -1.87 -6.14 -8.69
N GLY A 135 -2.02 -5.11 -7.87
CA GLY A 135 -3.18 -4.92 -7.01
C GLY A 135 -4.47 -4.73 -7.80
N ALA A 136 -4.42 -3.95 -8.89
CA ALA A 136 -5.56 -3.76 -9.78
C ALA A 136 -6.00 -5.08 -10.45
N GLU A 137 -5.05 -5.92 -10.86
CA GLU A 137 -5.35 -7.27 -11.38
C GLU A 137 -6.03 -8.17 -10.34
N MET A 138 -5.56 -8.14 -9.09
CA MET A 138 -6.18 -8.89 -7.99
C MET A 138 -7.63 -8.46 -7.74
N ILE A 139 -7.90 -7.15 -7.75
CA ILE A 139 -9.26 -6.61 -7.64
C ILE A 139 -10.13 -7.09 -8.82
N LYS A 140 -9.61 -7.02 -10.05
CA LYS A 140 -10.33 -7.45 -11.26
C LYS A 140 -10.69 -8.93 -11.20
N ARG A 141 -9.77 -9.79 -10.76
CA ARG A 141 -10.03 -11.23 -10.57
C ARG A 141 -11.17 -11.46 -9.57
N LEU A 142 -11.10 -10.81 -8.41
CA LEU A 142 -12.10 -10.98 -7.36
C LEU A 142 -13.50 -10.51 -7.78
N ASN A 143 -13.58 -9.42 -8.55
CA ASN A 143 -14.85 -8.95 -9.13
C ASN A 143 -15.42 -9.95 -10.16
N LYS A 144 -14.57 -10.50 -11.03
CA LYS A 144 -15.00 -11.50 -12.01
C LYS A 144 -15.55 -12.76 -11.34
N GLU A 145 -14.89 -13.26 -10.30
CA GLU A 145 -15.38 -14.40 -9.52
C GLU A 145 -16.74 -14.10 -8.88
N ARG A 146 -16.94 -12.90 -8.37
CA ARG A 146 -18.22 -12.47 -7.81
C ARG A 146 -19.34 -12.49 -8.86
N GLU A 147 -19.09 -11.96 -10.05
CA GLU A 147 -20.07 -11.95 -11.14
C GLU A 147 -20.47 -13.36 -11.58
N ILE A 148 -19.50 -14.28 -11.66
CA ILE A 148 -19.75 -15.70 -12.00
C ILE A 148 -20.64 -16.34 -10.94
N ASN A 149 -20.28 -16.20 -9.65
CA ASN A 149 -21.08 -16.75 -8.55
C ASN A 149 -22.52 -16.22 -8.53
N ILE A 150 -22.74 -14.94 -8.84
CA ILE A 150 -24.09 -14.36 -8.94
C ILE A 150 -24.87 -14.97 -10.10
N LYS A 151 -24.24 -15.18 -11.27
CA LYS A 151 -24.88 -15.80 -12.43
C LYS A 151 -25.27 -17.24 -12.16
N GLU A 152 -24.37 -18.04 -11.58
CA GLU A 152 -24.63 -19.44 -11.22
C GLU A 152 -25.75 -19.55 -10.18
N SER A 153 -25.75 -18.69 -9.15
CA SER A 153 -26.82 -18.64 -8.14
C SER A 153 -28.19 -18.33 -8.74
N LYS A 154 -28.26 -17.51 -9.78
CA LYS A 154 -29.51 -17.21 -10.51
C LYS A 154 -29.98 -18.40 -11.35
N ILE A 155 -29.05 -19.11 -11.99
CA ILE A 155 -29.37 -20.31 -12.81
C ILE A 155 -29.95 -21.42 -11.93
N VAL A 156 -29.34 -21.71 -10.77
CA VAL A 156 -29.83 -22.73 -9.84
C VAL A 156 -31.25 -22.42 -9.35
N ARG A 157 -31.56 -21.15 -9.07
CA ARG A 157 -32.91 -20.71 -8.68
C ARG A 157 -33.95 -20.84 -9.80
N LEU A 158 -33.55 -20.81 -11.06
CA LEU A 158 -34.46 -20.97 -12.20
C LEU A 158 -34.74 -22.43 -12.53
N GLN A 159 -33.83 -23.36 -12.18
CA GLN A 159 -33.99 -24.80 -12.40
C GLN A 159 -34.75 -25.53 -11.28
N SER A 160 -35.11 -24.81 -10.20
CA SER A 160 -35.84 -25.34 -9.04
C SER A 160 -37.34 -24.99 -9.05
N TYR A 161 -37.85 -24.48 -10.18
CA TYR A 161 -39.27 -24.28 -10.50
C TYR A 161 -39.64 -25.12 -11.73
#